data_AF-A0ABD2MMQ1-F1
#
_entry.id   AF-A0ABD2MMQ1-F1
#
_cell.length_a   1.000
_cell.length_b   1.000
_cell.length_c   1.000
_cell.angle_alpha   90.00
_cell.angle_beta   90.00
_cell.angle_gamma   90.00
#
_symmetry.space_group_name_H-M   'P 1'
#
loop_
_entity.id
_entity.type
_entity.pdbx_description
1 polymer ?
#
loop_
_entity_poly.entity_id
_entity_poly.type
_entity_poly.pdbx_seq_one_letter_code
_entity_poly.pdbx_strand_id
1 'polypeptide(L)'
;MLRVSWVEHVTNEDILRRTGLIDRELFENIKRRKIGYLGHVLRGERYHFQRLILQGKIEGGKRGVGRRKLSWLRNIRQWTGIQDFQTLQNAAINRII
;
A
#
# COMPACT_ATOMS: atom_id res chain seq x y z
N MET A 1 -5.41 9.55 -25.33
CA MET A 1 -5.24 10.50 -24.20
C MET A 1 -6.24 11.63 -24.39
N LEU A 2 -7.00 12.04 -23.36
CA LEU A 2 -8.18 12.93 -23.49
C LEU A 2 -7.89 14.42 -23.81
N ARG A 3 -6.61 14.86 -23.79
CA ARG A 3 -6.19 16.24 -24.08
C ARG A 3 -6.94 17.34 -23.30
N VAL A 4 -7.36 17.04 -22.07
CA VAL A 4 -8.09 18.00 -21.20
C VAL A 4 -7.15 19.11 -20.77
N SER A 5 -7.57 20.36 -20.96
CA SER A 5 -6.80 21.54 -20.52
C SER A 5 -6.87 21.69 -19.00
N TRP A 6 -5.78 22.09 -18.36
CA TRP A 6 -5.76 22.28 -16.90
C TRP A 6 -6.70 23.42 -16.45
N VAL A 7 -6.91 24.42 -17.31
CA VAL A 7 -7.79 25.58 -17.04
C VAL A 7 -9.27 25.21 -16.93
N GLU A 8 -9.65 24.05 -17.46
CA GLU A 8 -11.03 23.56 -17.38
C GLU A 8 -11.37 23.04 -15.97
N HIS A 9 -10.37 22.83 -15.10
CA HIS A 9 -10.55 22.36 -13.72
C HIS A 9 -11.47 21.14 -13.61
N VAL A 10 -11.42 20.24 -14.60
CA VAL A 10 -12.28 19.05 -14.68
C VAL A 10 -12.02 18.12 -13.48
N THR A 11 -13.09 17.59 -12.90
CA THR A 11 -12.99 16.70 -11.73
C THR A 11 -12.42 15.34 -12.11
N ASN A 12 -11.74 14.69 -11.16
CA ASN A 12 -11.22 13.34 -11.37
C ASN A 12 -12.32 12.33 -11.74
N GLU A 13 -13.52 12.49 -11.18
CA GLU A 13 -14.69 11.66 -11.46
C GLU A 13 -15.16 11.81 -12.90
N ASP A 14 -15.12 13.03 -13.44
CA ASP A 14 -15.49 13.29 -14.83
C ASP A 14 -14.42 12.75 -15.79
N ILE A 15 -13.13 12.92 -15.47
CA ILE A 15 -12.04 12.29 -16.23
C ILE A 15 -12.20 10.77 -16.28
N LEU A 16 -12.45 10.12 -15.15
CA LEU A 16 -12.70 8.67 -15.05
C LEU A 16 -13.83 8.23 -15.99
N ARG A 17 -14.96 8.96 -15.95
CA ARG A 17 -16.11 8.72 -16.83
C ARG A 17 -15.76 8.86 -18.31
N ARG A 18 -15.06 9.94 -18.69
CA ARG A 18 -14.63 10.19 -20.09
C ARG A 18 -13.68 9.11 -20.61
N THR A 19 -12.86 8.52 -19.74
CA THR A 19 -11.98 7.41 -20.11
C THR A 19 -12.69 6.06 -20.27
N GLY A 20 -13.96 5.95 -19.89
CA GLY A 20 -14.67 4.67 -19.83
C GLY A 20 -14.13 3.72 -18.75
N LEU A 21 -13.34 4.24 -17.80
CA LEU A 21 -12.82 3.49 -16.67
C LEU A 21 -13.85 3.56 -15.55
N ILE A 22 -14.60 2.47 -15.37
CA ILE A 22 -15.69 2.40 -14.39
C ILE A 22 -15.14 2.20 -12.97
N ASP A 23 -14.00 1.51 -12.86
CA ASP A 23 -13.37 1.17 -11.59
C ASP A 23 -12.09 1.96 -11.34
N ARG A 24 -11.73 2.12 -10.06
CA ARG A 24 -10.41 2.62 -9.63
C ARG A 24 -9.34 1.53 -9.84
N GLU A 25 -9.26 0.97 -11.04
CA GLU A 25 -8.38 -0.14 -11.40
C GLU A 25 -6.93 0.14 -11.05
N LEU A 26 -6.47 1.37 -11.26
CA LEU A 26 -5.13 1.79 -10.86
C LEU A 26 -4.90 1.62 -9.35
N PHE A 27 -5.86 2.04 -8.54
CA PHE A 27 -5.74 1.94 -7.09
C PHE A 27 -5.76 0.49 -6.62
N GLU A 28 -6.62 -0.35 -7.19
CA GLU A 28 -6.64 -1.79 -6.90
C GLU A 28 -5.35 -2.49 -7.34
N ASN A 29 -4.81 -2.13 -8.51
CA ASN A 29 -3.51 -2.61 -8.96
C ASN A 29 -2.37 -2.19 -8.01
N ILE A 30 -2.40 -0.94 -7.52
CA ILE A 30 -1.44 -0.46 -6.53
C ILE A 30 -1.57 -1.27 -5.23
N LYS A 31 -2.78 -1.51 -4.72
CA LYS A 31 -3.01 -2.32 -3.53
C LYS A 31 -2.42 -3.72 -3.71
N ARG A 32 -2.81 -4.41 -4.78
CA ARG A 32 -2.36 -5.78 -5.09
C ARG A 32 -0.84 -5.86 -5.19
N ARG A 33 -0.19 -4.95 -5.91
CA ARG A 33 1.28 -4.92 -6.05
C ARG A 33 1.97 -4.66 -4.71
N LYS A 34 1.43 -3.76 -3.90
CA LYS A 34 1.99 -3.42 -2.59
C LYS A 34 1.90 -4.58 -1.60
N ILE A 35 0.76 -5.27 -1.56
CA ILE A 35 0.55 -6.47 -0.73
C ILE A 35 1.41 -7.63 -1.24
N GLY A 36 1.43 -7.85 -2.56
CA GLY A 36 2.30 -8.85 -3.18
C GLY A 36 3.78 -8.63 -2.87
N TYR A 37 4.25 -7.38 -2.86
CA TYR A 37 5.62 -7.04 -2.48
C TYR A 37 5.92 -7.33 -1.01
N LEU A 38 4.94 -7.18 -0.09
CA LEU A 38 5.10 -7.62 1.29
C LEU A 38 5.35 -9.14 1.37
N GLY A 39 4.52 -9.93 0.69
CA GLY A 39 4.75 -11.38 0.64
C GLY A 39 6.10 -11.74 0.03
N HIS A 40 6.52 -11.03 -1.03
CA HIS A 40 7.82 -11.21 -1.67
C HIS A 40 9.00 -10.95 -0.72
N VAL A 41 8.93 -9.84 0.03
CA VAL A 41 9.94 -9.49 1.06
C VAL A 41 9.97 -10.52 2.18
N LEU A 42 8.81 -10.98 2.66
CA LEU A 42 8.75 -11.91 3.78
C LEU A 42 9.28 -13.32 3.42
N ARG A 43 9.04 -13.78 2.19
CA ARG A 43 9.46 -15.11 1.71
C ARG A 43 10.91 -15.15 1.20
N GLY A 44 11.43 -14.05 0.64
CA GLY A 44 12.75 -14.07 0.02
C GLY A 44 13.89 -13.93 1.04
N GLU A 45 14.83 -14.88 1.02
CA GLU A 45 16.00 -14.87 1.92
C GLU A 45 16.88 -13.63 1.77
N ARG A 46 17.04 -13.15 0.53
CA ARG A 46 17.79 -11.93 0.19
C ARG A 46 17.26 -10.65 0.85
N TYR A 47 16.06 -10.69 1.42
CA TYR A 47 15.40 -9.54 2.05
C TYR A 47 15.54 -9.52 3.57
N HIS A 48 16.58 -10.15 4.12
CA HIS A 48 16.82 -10.22 5.56
C HIS A 48 16.75 -8.84 6.24
N PHE A 49 17.41 -7.82 5.67
CA PHE A 49 17.41 -6.48 6.24
C PHE A 49 16.01 -5.82 6.23
N GLN A 50 15.26 -5.98 5.15
CA GLN A 50 13.89 -5.47 5.06
C GLN A 50 12.97 -6.19 6.05
N ARG A 51 13.14 -7.50 6.25
CA ARG A 51 12.40 -8.26 7.28
C ARG A 51 12.74 -7.77 8.68
N LEU A 52 14.02 -7.51 8.98
CA LEU A 52 14.44 -6.91 10.25
C LEU A 52 13.79 -5.54 10.47
N ILE A 53 13.71 -4.67 9.46
CA ILE A 53 13.02 -3.37 9.57
C ILE A 53 11.52 -3.53 9.83
N LEU A 54 10.89 -4.54 9.25
CA LEU A 54 9.44 -4.78 9.39
C LEU A 54 9.06 -5.41 10.73
N GLN A 55 9.89 -6.35 11.21
CA GLN A 55 9.70 -7.08 12.47
C GLN A 55 10.24 -6.31 13.67
N GLY A 56 11.29 -5.52 13.45
CA GLY A 56 11.93 -4.72 14.47
C GLY A 56 11.03 -3.59 14.94
N LYS A 57 10.88 -3.49 16.25
CA LYS A 57 10.33 -2.31 16.90
C LYS A 57 11.50 -1.51 17.46
N ILE A 58 11.83 -0.39 16.82
CA ILE A 58 12.76 0.57 17.42
C ILE A 58 12.02 1.23 18.57
N GLU A 59 12.51 1.04 19.80
CA GLU A 59 12.06 1.85 20.93
C GLU A 59 12.35 3.31 20.61
N GLY A 60 11.28 4.07 20.39
CA GLY A 60 11.36 5.45 19.98
C GLY A 60 10.33 6.28 20.73
N GLY A 61 10.71 7.50 21.05
CA GLY A 61 9.84 8.50 21.66
C GLY A 61 8.68 8.94 20.75
N LYS A 62 8.01 10.03 21.13
CA LYS A 62 6.86 10.57 20.41
C LYS A 62 7.21 10.82 18.92
N ARG A 63 6.25 10.54 18.02
CA ARG A 63 6.41 10.84 16.59
C ARG A 63 6.70 12.34 16.41
N GLY A 64 7.82 12.65 15.75
CA GLY A 64 8.15 14.03 15.38
C GLY A 64 7.08 14.68 14.51
N VAL A 65 6.93 16.00 14.65
CA VAL A 65 6.02 16.82 13.85
C VAL A 65 6.36 16.67 12.36
N GLY A 66 5.33 16.61 11.50
CA GLY A 66 5.51 16.42 10.06
C GLY A 66 5.77 14.96 9.60
N ARG A 67 6.06 14.02 10.51
CA ARG A 67 6.22 12.62 10.14
C ARG A 67 4.90 12.05 9.60
N ARG A 68 4.95 11.41 8.43
CA ARG A 68 3.77 10.79 7.80
C ARG A 68 3.08 9.82 8.77
N LYS A 69 1.77 10.01 8.96
CA LYS A 69 0.93 9.17 9.83
C LYS A 69 0.66 7.78 9.24
N LEU A 70 0.70 7.67 7.92
CA LEU A 70 0.43 6.44 7.17
C LEU A 70 1.74 5.83 6.68
N SER A 71 2.21 4.79 7.38
CA SER A 71 3.34 3.97 6.92
C SER A 71 2.88 2.93 5.89
N TRP A 72 3.85 2.39 5.15
CA TRP A 72 3.64 1.30 4.19
C TRP A 72 2.89 0.12 4.82
N LEU A 73 3.37 -0.37 5.97
CA LEU A 73 2.75 -1.47 6.72
C LEU A 73 1.35 -1.10 7.25
N ARG A 74 1.15 0.15 7.71
CA ARG A 74 -0.17 0.61 8.16
C ARG A 74 -1.20 0.63 7.03
N ASN A 75 -0.80 1.01 5.81
CA ASN A 75 -1.68 0.93 4.64
C ASN A 75 -2.12 -0.52 4.38
N ILE A 76 -1.16 -1.45 4.41
CA ILE A 76 -1.46 -2.86 4.15
C ILE A 76 -2.44 -3.40 5.19
N ARG A 77 -2.21 -3.15 6.48
CA ARG A 77 -3.14 -3.53 7.55
C ARG A 77 -4.55 -2.93 7.38
N GLN A 78 -4.64 -1.69 6.91
CA GLN A 78 -5.93 -1.05 6.63
C GLN A 78 -6.64 -1.69 5.44
N TRP A 79 -5.91 -2.07 4.39
CA TRP A 79 -6.50 -2.67 3.19
C TRP A 79 -6.86 -4.13 3.36
N THR A 80 -6.10 -4.89 4.14
CA THR A 80 -6.37 -6.31 4.42
C THR A 80 -7.31 -6.52 5.61
N GLY A 81 -7.51 -5.49 6.44
CA GLY A 81 -8.23 -5.60 7.71
C GLY A 81 -7.42 -6.27 8.83
N ILE A 82 -6.26 -6.86 8.53
CA ILE A 82 -5.44 -7.61 9.50
C ILE A 82 -4.55 -6.65 10.28
N GLN A 83 -4.89 -6.39 11.55
CA GLN A 83 -4.14 -5.44 12.39
C GLN A 83 -2.87 -6.04 13.00
N ASP A 84 -2.94 -7.30 13.41
CA ASP A 84 -1.81 -8.00 14.00
C ASP A 84 -0.72 -8.30 12.96
N PHE A 85 0.55 -8.08 13.33
CA PHE A 85 1.67 -8.30 12.40
C PHE A 85 1.89 -9.78 12.12
N GLN A 86 1.82 -10.63 13.14
CA GLN A 86 2.12 -12.05 12.99
C GLN A 86 1.11 -12.73 12.08
N THR A 87 -0.17 -12.40 12.26
CA THR A 87 -1.28 -12.85 11.41
C THR A 87 -1.09 -12.36 9.97
N LEU A 88 -0.74 -11.09 9.78
CA LEU A 88 -0.47 -10.52 8.45
C LEU A 88 0.72 -11.22 7.78
N GLN A 89 1.77 -11.49 8.53
CA GLN A 89 2.96 -12.18 8.05
C GLN A 89 2.63 -13.61 7.61
N ASN A 90 1.88 -14.36 8.43
CA ASN A 90 1.45 -15.71 8.09
C ASN A 90 0.57 -15.73 6.84
N ALA A 91 -0.40 -14.82 6.75
CA ALA A 91 -1.27 -14.69 5.59
C ALA A 91 -0.47 -14.37 4.31
N ALA A 92 0.49 -13.45 4.41
CA ALA A 92 1.36 -13.09 3.30
C ALA A 92 2.25 -14.26 2.87
N ILE A 93 2.87 -14.99 3.80
CA ILE A 93 3.71 -16.16 3.51
C ILE A 93 2.89 -17.24 2.79
N ASN A 94 1.69 -17.54 3.29
CA ASN A 94 0.79 -18.56 2.77
C ASN A 94 -0.03 -18.12 1.54
N ARG A 95 0.18 -16.88 1.04
CA ARG A 95 -0.52 -16.31 -0.13
C ARG A 95 -2.04 -16.27 0.02
N ILE A 96 -2.51 -15.95 1.22
CA ILE A 96 -3.93 -15.79 1.57
C ILE A 96 -4.42 -14.34 1.34
N ILE A 97 -3.47 -13.40 1.14
CA ILE A 97 -3.70 -11.97 0.88
C ILE A 97 -2.82 -11.46 -0.27
#